data_AF-A0A0F2TED3-F1
#
_entry.id   AF-A0A0F2TED3-F1
#
_cell.length_a   1.000
_cell.length_b   1.000
_cell.length_c   1.000
_cell.angle_alpha   90.00
_cell.angle_beta   90.00
_cell.angle_gamma   90.00
#
_symmetry.space_group_name_H-M   'P 1'
#
loop_
_entity.id
_entity.type
_entity.pdbx_description
1 polymer ?
#
loop_
_entity_poly.entity_id
_entity_poly.type
_entity_poly.pdbx_seq_one_letter_code
_entity_poly.pdbx_strand_id
1 'polypeptide(L)'
;MSPFIPGAVHTAHLLGIAGPWAVVGTVTIWGVETTPAGTTVLTMQISDQPSPRRISGHTAYARGEVSIPTSGRRQLVSIITPKPGPTSISIGWTQLAQRAPGDAPHHLEQADKELADWLPIPDDGSPLGVSALPHLARAAARADEHQDDDHQRDALVRRLRAGGVPRADVALALGRDPSRVTQLCRSGATARTKVAS
;
A
#
# COMPACT_ATOMS: atom_id res chain seq x y z
N MET A 1 -2.28 21.37 -16.29
CA MET A 1 -1.71 20.76 -15.07
C MET A 1 -0.26 20.40 -15.36
N SER A 2 0.67 20.67 -14.44
CA SER A 2 2.06 20.25 -14.64
C SER A 2 2.16 18.73 -14.56
N PRO A 3 2.76 18.06 -15.55
CA PRO A 3 2.94 16.61 -15.53
C PRO A 3 3.89 16.23 -14.38
N PHE A 4 3.73 15.02 -13.85
CA PHE A 4 4.72 14.44 -12.97
C PHE A 4 5.95 14.04 -13.79
N ILE A 5 7.14 14.37 -13.28
CA ILE A 5 8.41 14.14 -13.99
C ILE A 5 9.31 13.30 -13.07
N PRO A 6 9.90 12.19 -13.56
CA PRO A 6 10.90 11.45 -12.81
C PRO A 6 12.07 12.34 -12.34
N GLY A 7 12.50 12.15 -11.10
CA GLY A 7 13.47 12.98 -10.39
C GLY A 7 12.91 14.29 -9.83
N ALA A 8 11.67 14.70 -10.14
CA ALA A 8 11.10 15.92 -9.59
C ALA A 8 10.81 15.78 -8.09
N VAL A 9 11.21 16.79 -7.31
CA VAL A 9 10.97 16.85 -5.87
C VAL A 9 9.89 17.87 -5.56
N HIS A 10 8.89 17.48 -4.79
CA HIS A 10 7.76 18.33 -4.39
C HIS A 10 7.63 18.39 -2.87
N THR A 11 6.97 19.42 -2.35
CA THR A 11 6.47 19.38 -0.96
C THR A 11 5.42 18.30 -0.82
N ALA A 12 5.33 17.72 0.37
CA ALA A 12 4.25 16.80 0.71
C ALA A 12 3.73 17.01 2.12
N HIS A 13 2.43 16.75 2.30
CA HIS A 13 1.82 16.57 3.61
C HIS A 13 1.63 15.07 3.83
N LEU A 14 2.25 14.56 4.89
CA LEU A 14 2.31 13.13 5.22
C LEU A 14 1.55 12.90 6.53
N LEU A 15 0.43 12.18 6.49
CA LEU A 15 -0.37 11.85 7.67
C LEU A 15 -0.03 10.44 8.15
N GLY A 16 0.13 10.21 9.46
CA GLY A 16 0.27 8.86 10.03
C GLY A 16 1.70 8.39 10.30
N ILE A 17 2.73 9.10 9.81
CA ILE A 17 4.14 8.71 9.99
C ILE A 17 4.63 8.87 11.44
N ALA A 18 4.18 9.92 12.13
CA ALA A 18 4.62 10.27 13.47
C ALA A 18 3.47 10.25 14.50
N GLY A 19 2.45 9.41 14.26
CA GLY A 19 1.18 9.42 14.99
C GLY A 19 0.04 10.04 14.17
N PRO A 20 -1.06 10.49 14.80
CA PRO A 20 -2.28 10.92 14.11
C PRO A 20 -2.18 12.31 13.45
N TRP A 21 -1.03 12.96 13.50
CA TRP A 21 -0.81 14.32 12.96
C TRP A 21 -0.06 14.31 11.63
N ALA A 22 -0.28 15.38 10.85
CA ALA A 22 0.38 15.58 9.57
C ALA A 22 1.78 16.20 9.75
N VAL A 23 2.76 15.66 9.04
CA VAL A 23 4.12 16.18 8.92
C VAL A 23 4.31 16.80 7.53
N VAL A 24 5.01 17.93 7.46
CA VAL A 24 5.41 18.54 6.19
C VAL A 24 6.76 17.98 5.79
N GLY A 25 6.78 17.29 4.65
CA GLY A 25 7.95 16.61 4.12
C GLY A 25 8.16 16.90 2.64
N THR A 26 8.90 16.02 1.99
CA THR A 26 9.12 16.05 0.54
C THR A 26 8.86 14.68 -0.08
N VAL A 27 8.52 14.67 -1.36
CA VAL A 27 8.44 13.47 -2.18
C VAL A 27 9.29 13.64 -3.42
N THR A 28 10.06 12.61 -3.76
CA THR A 28 10.77 12.53 -5.04
C THR A 28 10.09 11.48 -5.90
N ILE A 29 9.64 11.88 -7.08
CA ILE A 29 8.94 11.00 -8.02
C ILE A 29 9.98 10.24 -8.83
N TRP A 30 9.90 8.91 -8.86
CA TRP A 30 10.84 8.08 -9.61
C TRP A 30 10.18 7.30 -10.75
N GLY A 31 8.89 6.98 -10.61
CA GLY A 31 8.09 6.34 -11.66
C GLY A 31 6.75 7.03 -11.86
N VAL A 32 6.34 7.11 -13.11
CA VAL A 32 5.01 7.59 -13.51
C VAL A 32 4.47 6.59 -14.52
N GLU A 33 3.41 5.89 -14.15
CA GLU A 33 2.72 4.93 -15.00
C GLU A 33 1.28 5.41 -15.21
N THR A 34 0.76 5.28 -16.42
CA THR A 34 -0.67 5.54 -16.69
C THR A 34 -1.31 4.24 -17.11
N THR A 35 -2.29 3.80 -16.32
CA THR A 35 -3.05 2.58 -16.62
C THR A 35 -3.91 2.78 -17.87
N PRO A 36 -4.36 1.69 -18.53
CA PRO A 36 -5.30 1.79 -19.66
C PRO A 36 -6.61 2.52 -19.33
N ALA A 37 -7.01 2.53 -18.06
CA ALA A 37 -8.17 3.26 -17.55
C ALA A 37 -7.92 4.77 -17.37
N GLY A 38 -6.70 5.26 -17.63
CA GLY A 38 -6.31 6.66 -17.47
C GLY A 38 -5.86 7.05 -16.06
N THR A 39 -5.84 6.12 -15.10
CA THR A 39 -5.33 6.36 -13.74
C THR A 39 -3.82 6.48 -13.75
N THR A 40 -3.28 7.55 -13.15
CA THR A 40 -1.84 7.72 -12.96
C THR A 40 -1.39 7.05 -11.66
N VAL A 41 -0.42 6.15 -11.74
CA VAL A 41 0.27 5.54 -10.60
C VAL A 41 1.65 6.16 -10.48
N LEU A 42 2.02 6.56 -9.26
CA LEU A 42 3.35 7.07 -8.96
C LEU A 42 4.12 6.09 -8.10
N THR A 43 5.40 5.91 -8.43
CA THR A 43 6.40 5.35 -7.50
C THR A 43 7.28 6.49 -7.02
N MET A 44 7.39 6.66 -5.71
CA MET A 44 8.10 7.79 -5.10
C MET A 44 8.89 7.38 -3.86
N GLN A 45 9.87 8.21 -3.54
CA GLN A 45 10.54 8.20 -2.24
C GLN A 45 9.99 9.34 -1.39
N ILE A 46 9.50 9.02 -0.19
CA ILE A 46 9.00 9.98 0.77
C ILE A 46 10.09 10.35 1.77
N SER A 47 10.08 11.59 2.26
CA SER A 47 10.91 12.04 3.37
C SER A 47 10.08 12.93 4.30
N ASP A 48 10.21 12.72 5.61
CA ASP A 48 9.63 13.61 6.63
C ASP A 48 10.35 14.96 6.74
N GLN A 49 11.39 15.20 5.94
CA GLN A 49 12.10 16.46 5.89
C GLN A 49 11.45 17.44 4.92
N PRO A 50 11.17 18.69 5.35
CA PRO A 50 10.59 19.71 4.48
C PRO A 50 11.60 20.29 3.49
N SER A 51 12.90 20.06 3.70
CA SER A 51 13.96 20.56 2.83
C SER A 51 14.57 19.43 2.00
N PRO A 52 14.57 19.51 0.66
CA PRO A 52 15.14 18.47 -0.20
C PRO A 52 16.68 18.39 -0.11
N ARG A 53 17.33 19.33 0.58
CA ARG A 53 18.79 19.36 0.79
C ARG A 53 19.22 18.62 2.06
N ARG A 54 18.29 18.30 2.97
CA ARG A 54 18.59 17.56 4.20
C ARG A 54 18.40 16.07 3.94
N ILE A 55 19.38 15.27 4.36
CA ILE A 55 19.40 13.81 4.20
C ILE A 55 19.06 13.09 5.53
N SER A 56 18.99 13.84 6.63
CA SER A 56 18.61 13.30 7.95
C SER A 56 17.10 13.15 8.06
N GLY A 57 16.55 11.99 8.39
CA GLY A 57 15.10 11.82 8.63
C GLY A 57 14.59 10.46 8.23
N HIS A 58 13.31 10.18 8.45
CA HIS A 58 12.68 8.97 7.94
C HIS A 58 12.52 9.07 6.43
N THR A 59 12.89 8.00 5.74
CA THR A 59 12.65 7.83 4.30
C THR A 59 12.08 6.46 4.03
N ALA A 60 11.09 6.40 3.15
CA ALA A 60 10.52 5.14 2.68
C ALA A 60 10.14 5.26 1.21
N TYR A 61 9.91 4.15 0.54
CA TYR A 61 9.25 4.16 -0.75
C TYR A 61 7.73 4.07 -0.58
N ALA A 62 7.03 4.68 -1.52
CA ALA A 62 5.58 4.59 -1.64
C ALA A 62 5.18 4.42 -3.11
N ARG A 63 4.17 3.58 -3.34
CA ARG A 63 3.48 3.49 -4.63
C ARG A 63 2.00 3.76 -4.42
N GLY A 64 1.36 4.50 -5.31
CA GLY A 64 -0.07 4.76 -5.19
C GLY A 64 -0.66 5.48 -6.38
N GLU A 65 -1.98 5.48 -6.44
CA GLU A 65 -2.75 6.14 -7.49
C GLU A 65 -2.91 7.62 -7.16
N VAL A 66 -2.81 8.47 -8.19
CA VAL A 66 -3.08 9.89 -8.05
C VAL A 66 -4.56 10.13 -8.24
N SER A 67 -5.17 10.64 -7.18
CA SER A 67 -6.49 11.24 -7.21
C SER A 67 -6.38 12.76 -7.10
N ILE A 68 -7.30 13.46 -7.75
CA ILE A 68 -7.48 14.90 -7.59
C ILE A 68 -8.92 15.07 -7.11
N PRO A 69 -9.14 15.11 -5.78
CA PRO A 69 -10.47 15.34 -5.24
C PRO A 69 -10.98 16.71 -5.70
N THR A 70 -12.27 16.97 -5.54
CA THR A 70 -12.91 18.28 -5.79
C THR A 70 -12.24 19.45 -5.04
N SER A 71 -11.46 19.17 -3.98
CA SER A 71 -10.62 20.13 -3.28
C SER A 71 -9.42 20.65 -4.10
N GLY A 72 -9.14 20.08 -5.28
CA GLY A 72 -8.08 20.51 -6.19
C GLY A 72 -6.67 20.20 -5.70
N ARG A 73 -6.49 19.27 -4.75
CA ARG A 73 -5.16 18.81 -4.29
C ARG A 73 -4.78 17.51 -4.97
N ARG A 74 -3.49 17.30 -5.26
CA ARG A 74 -2.99 16.01 -5.72
C ARG A 74 -2.82 15.12 -4.50
N GLN A 75 -3.63 14.08 -4.40
CA GLN A 75 -3.60 13.14 -3.29
C GLN A 75 -3.23 11.76 -3.82
N LEU A 76 -2.39 11.04 -3.08
CA LEU A 76 -2.25 9.62 -3.32
C LEU A 76 -3.30 8.85 -2.55
N VAL A 77 -3.93 7.92 -3.26
CA VAL A 77 -4.86 6.93 -2.73
C VAL A 77 -4.31 5.54 -3.01
N SER A 78 -4.84 4.53 -2.33
CA SER A 78 -4.39 3.14 -2.47
C SER A 78 -2.87 3.01 -2.24
N ILE A 79 -2.35 3.69 -1.21
CA ILE A 79 -0.92 3.81 -0.95
C ILE A 79 -0.36 2.48 -0.44
N ILE A 80 0.72 2.03 -1.07
CA ILE A 80 1.55 0.92 -0.64
C ILE A 80 2.86 1.52 -0.12
N THR A 81 3.13 1.38 1.17
CA THR A 81 4.34 1.89 1.84
C THR A 81 4.60 1.10 3.12
N PRO A 82 5.87 0.91 3.56
CA PRO A 82 6.15 0.19 4.79
C PRO A 82 5.62 0.88 6.05
N LYS A 83 5.21 0.09 7.06
CA LYS A 83 4.89 0.62 8.40
C LYS A 83 6.17 0.79 9.25
N PRO A 84 6.31 1.90 10.02
CA PRO A 84 5.43 3.07 10.06
C PRO A 84 5.60 3.92 8.80
N GLY A 85 4.48 4.20 8.14
CA GLY A 85 4.42 4.94 6.88
C GLY A 85 3.13 5.75 6.80
N PRO A 86 3.04 6.71 5.87
CA PRO A 86 1.89 7.59 5.81
C PRO A 86 0.64 6.83 5.38
N THR A 87 -0.48 7.10 6.05
CA THR A 87 -1.82 6.65 5.63
C THR A 87 -2.43 7.56 4.58
N SER A 88 -1.90 8.78 4.43
CA SER A 88 -2.28 9.71 3.37
C SER A 88 -1.10 10.60 2.98
N ILE A 89 -0.96 10.84 1.67
CA ILE A 89 0.08 11.69 1.09
C ILE A 89 -0.60 12.71 0.17
N SER A 90 -0.40 14.00 0.43
CA SER A 90 -0.78 15.08 -0.49
C SER A 90 0.45 15.73 -1.09
N ILE A 91 0.52 15.86 -2.41
CA ILE A 91 1.67 16.40 -3.16
C ILE A 91 1.41 17.86 -3.55
N GLY A 92 2.30 18.75 -3.14
CA GLY A 92 2.25 20.16 -3.52
C GLY A 92 2.54 20.39 -5.00
N TRP A 93 2.00 21.46 -5.58
CA TRP A 93 2.07 21.75 -7.02
C TRP A 93 3.45 22.16 -7.52
N THR A 94 4.21 22.85 -6.68
CA THR A 94 5.50 23.44 -7.05
C THR A 94 6.61 22.40 -6.98
N GLN A 95 7.45 22.36 -8.01
CA GLN A 95 8.70 21.60 -7.98
C GLN A 95 9.75 22.40 -7.20
N LEU A 96 10.34 21.78 -6.18
CA LEU A 96 11.38 22.36 -5.34
C LEU A 96 12.79 22.11 -5.87
N ALA A 97 12.99 20.94 -6.47
CA ALA A 97 14.29 20.50 -6.98
C ALA A 97 14.11 19.45 -8.08
N GLN A 98 15.21 19.12 -8.75
CA GLN A 98 15.31 18.05 -9.74
C GLN A 98 16.50 17.16 -9.38
N ARG A 99 16.26 15.86 -9.23
CA ARG A 99 17.28 14.81 -9.17
C ARG A 99 17.61 14.32 -10.58
N ALA A 100 18.76 13.68 -10.73
CA ALA A 100 19.17 13.17 -12.03
C ALA A 100 18.15 12.10 -12.49
N PRO A 101 17.52 12.26 -13.67
CA PRO A 101 16.57 11.26 -14.17
C PRO A 101 17.19 9.87 -14.34
N GLY A 102 18.51 9.80 -14.55
CA GLY A 102 19.27 8.55 -14.62
C GLY A 102 19.29 7.73 -13.31
N ASP A 103 18.90 8.33 -12.18
CA ASP A 103 18.80 7.61 -10.90
C ASP A 103 17.49 6.82 -10.80
N ALA A 104 16.49 7.11 -11.65
CA ALA A 104 15.17 6.51 -11.58
C ALA A 104 15.20 4.96 -11.63
N PRO A 105 15.96 4.28 -12.52
CA PRO A 105 16.01 2.81 -12.52
C PRO A 105 16.46 2.21 -11.19
N HIS A 106 17.47 2.81 -10.54
CA HIS A 106 17.96 2.36 -9.24
C HIS A 106 16.87 2.52 -8.16
N HIS A 107 16.21 3.67 -8.12
CA HIS A 107 15.15 3.94 -7.15
C HIS A 107 13.89 3.11 -7.40
N LEU A 108 13.57 2.77 -8.64
CA LEU A 108 12.48 1.85 -8.98
C LEU A 108 12.79 0.43 -8.51
N GLU A 109 14.01 -0.07 -8.76
CA GLU A 109 14.43 -1.38 -8.28
C GLU A 109 14.40 -1.45 -6.74
N GLN A 110 14.87 -0.38 -6.07
CA GLN A 110 14.83 -0.30 -4.61
C GLN A 110 13.40 -0.24 -4.07
N ALA A 111 12.52 0.52 -4.73
CA ALA A 111 11.11 0.57 -4.39
C ALA A 111 10.45 -0.81 -4.55
N ASP A 112 10.73 -1.54 -5.63
CA ASP A 112 10.19 -2.89 -5.83
C ASP A 112 10.63 -3.84 -4.73
N LYS A 113 11.91 -3.80 -4.32
CA LYS A 113 12.42 -4.62 -3.21
C LYS A 113 11.75 -4.28 -1.89
N GLU A 114 11.65 -3.00 -1.55
CA GLU A 114 11.09 -2.55 -0.27
C GLU A 114 9.57 -2.76 -0.19
N LEU A 115 8.87 -2.60 -1.32
CA LEU A 115 7.42 -2.72 -1.41
C LEU A 115 6.95 -4.14 -1.70
N ALA A 116 7.82 -5.07 -2.12
CA ALA A 116 7.44 -6.45 -2.49
C ALA A 116 6.56 -7.12 -1.43
N ASP A 117 6.97 -7.02 -0.16
CA ASP A 117 6.22 -7.63 0.94
C ASP A 117 4.87 -6.93 1.20
N TRP A 118 4.73 -5.68 0.78
CA TRP A 118 3.53 -4.84 0.97
C TRP A 118 2.54 -4.95 -0.18
N LEU A 119 2.95 -5.55 -1.31
CA LEU A 119 2.06 -5.80 -2.42
C LEU A 119 0.97 -6.83 -2.01
N PRO A 120 -0.26 -6.66 -2.53
CA PRO A 120 -1.28 -7.67 -2.40
C PRO A 120 -0.82 -8.96 -3.10
N ILE A 121 -1.02 -10.11 -2.45
CA ILE A 121 -0.82 -11.40 -3.12
C ILE A 121 -1.92 -11.55 -4.20
N PRO A 122 -1.58 -11.86 -5.46
CA PRO A 122 -2.55 -12.06 -6.53
C PRO A 122 -3.60 -13.10 -6.15
N ASP A 123 -4.88 -12.81 -6.39
CA ASP A 123 -5.98 -13.75 -6.12
C ASP A 123 -6.16 -14.73 -7.29
N ASP A 124 -5.22 -15.66 -7.41
CA ASP A 124 -5.23 -16.75 -8.39
C ASP A 124 -5.87 -18.05 -7.83
N GLY A 125 -6.39 -17.99 -6.60
CA GLY A 125 -6.97 -19.14 -5.90
C GLY A 125 -5.96 -20.19 -5.42
N SER A 126 -4.64 -19.98 -5.58
CA SER A 126 -3.62 -20.94 -5.17
C SER A 126 -3.54 -21.09 -3.65
N PRO A 127 -3.29 -22.30 -3.12
CA PRO A 127 -3.07 -22.49 -1.69
C PRO A 127 -1.78 -21.78 -1.24
N LEU A 128 -1.81 -21.19 -0.04
CA LEU A 128 -0.68 -20.44 0.52
C LEU A 128 -0.11 -21.14 1.76
N GLY A 129 1.21 -21.14 1.88
CA GLY A 129 1.93 -21.64 3.06
C GLY A 129 2.13 -20.59 4.15
N VAL A 130 2.82 -20.98 5.22
CA VAL A 130 3.11 -20.13 6.39
C VAL A 130 3.85 -18.83 6.05
N SER A 131 4.62 -18.79 4.96
CA SER A 131 5.32 -17.60 4.49
C SER A 131 4.39 -16.44 4.13
N ALA A 132 3.10 -16.71 3.87
CA ALA A 132 2.11 -15.70 3.54
C ALA A 132 1.40 -15.09 4.77
N LEU A 133 1.67 -15.57 6.00
CA LEU A 133 1.07 -15.02 7.23
C LEU A 133 1.34 -13.52 7.44
N PRO A 134 2.52 -12.95 7.12
CA PRO A 134 2.74 -11.51 7.20
C PRO A 134 1.81 -10.69 6.29
N HIS A 135 1.42 -11.22 5.13
CA HIS A 135 0.48 -10.54 4.23
C HIS A 135 -0.94 -10.54 4.82
N LEU A 136 -1.34 -11.61 5.53
CA LEU A 136 -2.63 -11.66 6.22
C LEU A 136 -2.72 -10.60 7.32
N ALA A 137 -1.68 -10.47 8.16
CA ALA A 137 -1.64 -9.47 9.23
C ALA A 137 -1.79 -8.04 8.67
N ARG A 138 -1.13 -7.74 7.53
CA ARG A 138 -1.23 -6.44 6.86
C ARG A 138 -2.61 -6.21 6.24
N ALA A 139 -3.18 -7.23 5.59
CA ALA A 139 -4.54 -7.14 5.05
C ALA A 139 -5.58 -6.91 6.15
N ALA A 140 -5.41 -7.55 7.32
CA ALA A 140 -6.27 -7.31 8.48
C ALA A 140 -6.14 -5.88 9.01
N ALA A 141 -4.92 -5.37 9.15
CA ALA A 141 -4.70 -3.99 9.56
C ALA A 141 -5.32 -2.98 8.59
N ARG A 142 -5.22 -3.23 7.28
CA ARG A 142 -5.87 -2.39 6.26
C ARG A 142 -7.38 -2.49 6.30
N ALA A 143 -7.95 -3.69 6.49
CA ALA A 143 -9.39 -3.87 6.62
C ALA A 143 -9.96 -3.16 7.88
N ASP A 144 -9.20 -3.12 8.97
CA ASP A 144 -9.57 -2.37 10.18
C ASP A 144 -9.50 -0.84 9.95
N GLU A 145 -8.61 -0.36 9.06
CA GLU A 145 -8.44 1.07 8.70
C GLU A 145 -9.42 1.53 7.59
N HIS A 146 -9.72 0.64 6.64
CA HIS A 146 -10.52 0.89 5.44
C HIS A 146 -11.45 -0.32 5.21
N GLN A 147 -12.76 -0.10 5.38
CA GLN A 147 -13.79 -1.15 5.33
C GLN A 147 -13.81 -1.95 4.00
N ASP A 148 -13.16 -1.47 2.94
CA ASP A 148 -13.17 -2.06 1.59
C ASP A 148 -12.16 -3.21 1.39
N ASP A 149 -11.23 -3.44 2.32
CA ASP A 149 -10.18 -4.48 2.18
C ASP A 149 -10.54 -5.84 2.83
N ASP A 150 -11.77 -5.96 3.37
CA ASP A 150 -12.29 -7.19 3.98
C ASP A 150 -12.22 -8.40 3.02
N HIS A 151 -12.48 -8.17 1.73
CA HIS A 151 -12.43 -9.22 0.71
C HIS A 151 -11.04 -9.84 0.60
N GLN A 152 -9.98 -9.01 0.60
CA GLN A 152 -8.61 -9.49 0.48
C GLN A 152 -8.19 -10.28 1.71
N ARG A 153 -8.51 -9.79 2.92
CA ARG A 153 -8.25 -10.50 4.17
C ARG A 153 -8.91 -11.89 4.13
N ASP A 154 -10.18 -11.94 3.79
CA ASP A 154 -10.95 -13.18 3.79
C ASP A 154 -10.47 -14.17 2.73
N ALA A 155 -10.05 -13.69 1.55
CA ALA A 155 -9.44 -14.51 0.51
C ALA A 155 -8.13 -15.15 1.00
N LEU A 156 -7.26 -14.39 1.67
CA LEU A 156 -6.01 -14.91 2.24
C LEU A 156 -6.27 -15.96 3.31
N VAL A 157 -7.25 -15.76 4.20
CA VAL A 157 -7.65 -16.77 5.20
C VAL A 157 -8.01 -18.09 4.52
N ARG A 158 -8.83 -18.06 3.47
CA ARG A 158 -9.24 -19.27 2.75
C ARG A 158 -8.05 -19.99 2.10
N ARG A 159 -7.14 -19.24 1.48
CA ARG A 159 -5.96 -19.79 0.78
C ARG A 159 -4.92 -20.38 1.73
N LEU A 160 -4.69 -19.74 2.88
CA LEU A 160 -3.82 -20.28 3.95
C LEU A 160 -4.37 -21.58 4.51
N ARG A 161 -5.69 -21.67 4.69
CA ARG A 161 -6.35 -22.91 5.12
C ARG A 161 -6.25 -24.02 4.08
N ALA A 162 -6.38 -23.69 2.80
CA ALA A 162 -6.18 -24.64 1.70
C ALA A 162 -4.72 -25.14 1.63
N GLY A 163 -3.75 -24.29 1.95
CA GLY A 163 -2.32 -24.66 2.03
C GLY A 163 -1.89 -25.33 3.34
N GLY A 164 -2.84 -25.72 4.19
CA GLY A 164 -2.55 -26.49 5.41
C GLY A 164 -2.08 -25.67 6.61
N VAL A 165 -2.12 -24.34 6.55
CA VAL A 165 -1.69 -23.49 7.67
C VAL A 165 -2.63 -23.69 8.88
N PRO A 166 -2.08 -23.98 10.08
CA PRO A 166 -2.86 -24.17 11.29
C PRO A 166 -3.76 -22.97 11.62
N ARG A 167 -4.94 -23.25 12.18
CA ARG A 167 -5.90 -22.18 12.54
C ARG A 167 -5.35 -21.23 13.61
N ALA A 168 -4.56 -21.76 14.54
CA ALA A 168 -3.94 -20.99 15.60
C ALA A 168 -3.01 -19.91 15.02
N ASP A 169 -2.20 -20.26 14.02
CA ASP A 169 -1.25 -19.33 13.39
C ASP A 169 -1.97 -18.24 12.60
N VAL A 170 -3.04 -18.61 11.88
CA VAL A 170 -3.91 -17.66 11.18
C VAL A 170 -4.59 -16.71 12.17
N ALA A 171 -5.10 -17.22 13.29
CA ALA A 171 -5.76 -16.44 14.33
C ALA A 171 -4.78 -15.48 15.01
N LEU A 172 -3.56 -15.96 15.30
CA LEU A 172 -2.47 -15.15 15.85
C LEU A 172 -2.10 -14.02 14.89
N ALA A 173 -1.94 -14.29 13.60
CA ALA A 173 -1.63 -13.27 12.59
C ALA A 173 -2.74 -12.21 12.45
N LEU A 174 -4.00 -12.58 12.70
CA LEU A 174 -5.13 -11.65 12.71
C LEU A 174 -5.26 -10.87 14.03
N GLY A 175 -4.61 -11.31 15.11
CA GLY A 175 -4.89 -10.81 16.46
C GLY A 175 -6.34 -11.06 16.91
N ARG A 176 -6.97 -12.15 16.42
CA ARG A 176 -8.39 -12.48 16.68
C ARG A 176 -8.54 -13.91 17.20
N ASP A 177 -9.71 -14.22 17.75
CA ASP A 177 -10.02 -15.57 18.23
C ASP A 177 -10.15 -16.61 17.07
N PRO A 178 -9.66 -17.85 17.23
CA PRO A 178 -9.75 -18.91 16.21
C PRO A 178 -11.17 -19.25 15.72
N SER A 179 -12.21 -18.99 16.53
CA SER A 179 -13.61 -19.20 16.13
C SER A 179 -14.02 -18.27 14.99
N ARG A 180 -13.50 -17.03 14.95
CA ARG A 180 -13.78 -16.06 13.89
C ARG A 180 -13.19 -16.51 12.55
N VAL A 181 -11.99 -17.10 12.57
CA VAL A 181 -11.35 -17.71 11.38
C VAL A 181 -12.24 -18.81 10.79
N THR A 182 -12.91 -19.59 11.64
CA THR A 182 -13.81 -20.67 11.20
C THR A 182 -15.07 -20.12 10.50
N GLN A 183 -15.62 -19.00 10.98
CA GLN A 183 -16.79 -18.36 10.35
C GLN A 183 -16.47 -17.81 8.95
N LEU A 184 -15.30 -17.20 8.78
CA LEU A 184 -14.84 -16.67 7.48
C LEU A 184 -14.67 -17.79 6.44
N CYS A 185 -14.16 -18.95 6.87
CA CYS A 185 -14.02 -20.12 6.00
C CYS A 185 -15.38 -20.74 5.60
N ARG A 186 -16.39 -20.70 6.47
CA ARG A 186 -17.73 -21.26 6.18
C ARG A 186 -18.52 -20.38 5.21
N SER A 187 -18.42 -19.06 5.36
CA SER A 187 -19.21 -18.09 4.57
C SER A 187 -18.90 -18.16 3.06
N GLY A 188 -17.65 -18.48 2.69
CA GLY A 188 -17.26 -18.69 1.29
C GLY A 188 -17.82 -19.96 0.65
N ALA A 189 -18.15 -20.99 1.43
CA ALA A 189 -18.74 -22.23 0.91
C ALA A 189 -20.23 -22.05 0.56
N THR A 190 -20.96 -21.27 1.35
CA THR A 190 -22.39 -20.99 1.15
C THR A 190 -22.69 -20.01 0.02
N ALA A 191 -21.74 -19.16 -0.38
CA ALA A 191 -21.93 -18.25 -1.52
C ALA A 191 -21.88 -18.97 -2.88
N ARG A 192 -21.14 -20.08 -3.00
CA ARG A 192 -21.04 -20.88 -4.23
C ARG A 192 -22.27 -21.74 -4.51
N THR A 193 -23.16 -21.96 -3.54
CA THR A 193 -24.34 -22.81 -3.72
C THR A 193 -25.56 -22.06 -4.28
N LYS A 194 -25.51 -20.73 -4.43
CA LYS A 194 -26.67 -19.92 -4.83
C LYS A 194 -26.73 -19.49 -6.31
N VAL A 195 -25.79 -19.94 -7.14
CA VAL A 195 -25.74 -19.62 -8.60
C VAL A 195 -25.94 -20.86 -9.48
N ALA A 196 -26.30 -22.01 -8.89
CA ALA A 196 -26.70 -23.20 -9.62
C ALA A 196 -28.11 -23.62 -9.18
N SER A 197 -29.12 -22.88 -9.64
CA SER A 197 -30.53 -23.28 -9.62
C SER A 197 -31.21 -22.67 -10.83
#